data_AF-A0A5E4KRE8-F1
#
_entry.id   AF-A0A5E4KRE8-F1
#
_cell.length_a   1.000
_cell.length_b   1.000
_cell.length_c   1.000
_cell.angle_alpha   90.00
_cell.angle_beta   90.00
_cell.angle_gamma   90.00
#
_symmetry.space_group_name_H-M   'P 1'
#
loop_
_entity.id
_entity.type
_entity.pdbx_description
1 polymer ?
#
loop_
_entity_poly.entity_id
_entity_poly.type
_entity_poly.pdbx_seq_one_letter_code
_entity_poly.pdbx_strand_id
1 'polypeptide(L)'
;MKSEYTDTTVKEARLLTKPAPYAENGYEIDIRVPEEHQHEGAGTRLLKQVTDDADNEGVTLYAKPEPKLPGYDEEGRKRYEKDKNRLIGLYRRFGFEFEGYWSKWTGIMIRKQKIRK
;
A
#
# COMPACT_ATOMS: atom_id res chain seq x y z
N MET A 1 4.94 -20.22 -8.04
CA MET A 1 3.97 -20.46 -6.95
C MET A 1 2.58 -20.09 -7.45
N LYS A 2 1.64 -21.04 -7.47
CA LYS A 2 0.20 -20.73 -7.50
C LYS A 2 -0.26 -20.89 -6.07
N SER A 3 -0.57 -19.79 -5.40
CA SER A 3 -1.26 -19.81 -4.13
C SER A 3 -2.56 -19.03 -4.33
N GLU A 4 -3.65 -19.76 -4.56
CA GLU A 4 -5.00 -19.21 -4.45
C GLU A 4 -5.28 -19.07 -2.96
N TYR A 5 -5.10 -17.86 -2.44
CA TYR A 5 -5.47 -17.53 -1.07
C TYR A 5 -6.97 -17.27 -0.99
N THR A 6 -7.73 -18.32 -0.74
CA THR A 6 -9.11 -18.22 -0.28
C THR A 6 -9.17 -18.65 1.18
N ASP A 7 -9.05 -17.73 2.15
CA ASP A 7 -9.66 -17.97 3.47
C ASP A 7 -9.99 -16.71 4.31
N THR A 8 -11.25 -16.31 4.14
CA THR A 8 -12.27 -15.88 5.12
C THR A 8 -12.05 -14.86 6.25
N THR A 9 -10.85 -14.40 6.63
CA THR A 9 -10.74 -13.36 7.70
C THR A 9 -10.53 -11.93 7.17
N VAL A 10 -10.57 -11.77 5.85
CA VAL A 10 -10.56 -10.47 5.17
C VAL A 10 -11.55 -10.52 4.00
N LYS A 11 -12.86 -10.59 4.28
CA LYS A 11 -13.87 -10.62 3.19
C LYS A 11 -13.93 -9.30 2.40
N GLU A 12 -13.43 -8.20 2.97
CA GLU A 12 -13.60 -6.87 2.40
C GLU A 12 -12.31 -6.23 1.90
N ALA A 13 -11.17 -6.46 2.55
CA ALA A 13 -9.91 -5.89 2.11
C ALA A 13 -9.09 -6.83 1.21
N ARG A 14 -8.78 -6.39 -0.01
CA ARG A 14 -8.09 -7.21 -1.01
C ARG A 14 -6.63 -6.82 -1.11
N LEU A 15 -5.74 -7.81 -1.08
CA LEU A 15 -4.35 -7.68 -1.50
C LEU A 15 -4.25 -8.16 -2.94
N LEU A 16 -3.93 -7.27 -3.86
CA LEU A 16 -3.56 -7.64 -5.23
C LEU A 16 -2.06 -7.53 -5.37
N THR A 17 -1.40 -8.65 -5.67
CA THR A 17 0.03 -8.67 -6.00
C THR A 17 0.21 -8.92 -7.49
N LYS A 18 1.07 -8.14 -8.13
CA LYS A 18 1.52 -8.39 -9.51
C LYS A 18 3.02 -8.11 -9.61
N PRO A 19 3.74 -8.77 -10.52
CA PRO A 19 5.15 -8.45 -10.74
C PRO A 19 5.32 -6.95 -11.03
N ALA A 20 6.27 -6.31 -10.37
CA ALA A 20 6.65 -4.94 -10.66
C ALA A 20 7.50 -4.94 -11.94
N PRO A 21 7.02 -4.41 -13.07
CA PRO A 21 7.69 -4.56 -14.37
C PRO A 21 9.06 -3.88 -14.45
N TYR A 22 9.40 -3.07 -13.45
CA TYR A 22 10.65 -2.32 -13.33
C TYR A 22 11.57 -2.90 -12.23
N ALA A 23 11.28 -4.08 -11.67
CA ALA A 23 12.12 -4.72 -10.65
C ALA A 23 12.26 -6.23 -10.88
N GLU A 24 13.52 -6.70 -10.96
CA GLU A 24 13.88 -8.11 -11.21
C GLU A 24 13.33 -9.08 -10.15
N ASN A 25 13.10 -8.60 -8.92
CA ASN A 25 12.47 -9.34 -7.84
C ASN A 25 11.61 -8.39 -7.00
N GLY A 26 10.53 -7.87 -7.60
CA GLY A 26 9.59 -7.01 -6.90
C GLY A 26 8.14 -7.24 -7.27
N TYR A 27 7.24 -6.95 -6.34
CA TYR A 27 5.79 -6.99 -6.54
C TYR A 27 5.16 -5.63 -6.24
N GLU A 28 4.20 -5.22 -7.08
CA GLU A 28 3.26 -4.16 -6.74
C GLU A 28 2.14 -4.74 -5.86
N ILE A 29 1.84 -4.08 -4.75
CA ILE A 29 0.72 -4.36 -3.86
C ILE A 29 -0.34 -3.26 -3.98
N ASP A 30 -1.60 -3.67 -4.10
CA ASP A 30 -2.77 -2.80 -3.93
C ASP A 30 -3.58 -3.31 -2.72
N ILE A 31 -3.82 -2.43 -1.76
CA ILE A 31 -4.59 -2.72 -0.54
C ILE A 31 -5.81 -1.81 -0.55
N ARG A 32 -6.98 -2.41 -0.73
CA ARG A 32 -8.26 -1.71 -0.66
C ARG A 32 -8.98 -2.14 0.59
N VAL A 33 -9.41 -1.20 1.42
CA VAL A 33 -10.27 -1.45 2.58
C VAL A 33 -11.58 -0.71 2.35
N PRO A 34 -12.72 -1.40 2.25
CA PRO A 34 -14.03 -0.77 2.13
C PRO A 34 -14.28 0.23 3.24
N GLU A 35 -14.96 1.32 2.92
CA GLU A 35 -15.08 2.50 3.78
C GLU A 35 -15.68 2.15 5.15
N GLU A 36 -16.64 1.23 5.16
CA GLU A 36 -17.31 0.70 6.34
C GLU A 36 -16.38 -0.07 7.30
N HIS A 37 -15.24 -0.57 6.81
CA HIS A 37 -14.23 -1.32 7.58
C HIS A 37 -12.93 -0.53 7.81
N GLN A 38 -12.91 0.74 7.39
CA GLN A 38 -11.78 1.60 7.66
C GLN A 38 -11.70 1.88 9.17
N HIS A 39 -10.47 2.07 9.66
CA HIS A 39 -10.17 2.32 11.08
C HIS A 39 -10.33 1.12 12.04
N GLU A 40 -10.70 -0.06 11.53
CA GLU A 40 -10.74 -1.31 12.31
C GLU A 40 -9.40 -2.08 12.31
N GLY A 41 -8.35 -1.45 11.78
CA GLY A 41 -7.01 -2.04 11.66
C GLY A 41 -6.87 -3.09 10.55
N ALA A 42 -7.89 -3.30 9.71
CA ALA A 42 -7.84 -4.26 8.60
C ALA A 42 -6.65 -4.01 7.65
N GLY A 43 -6.47 -2.76 7.20
CA GLY A 43 -5.34 -2.37 6.35
C GLY A 43 -3.97 -2.57 7.03
N THR A 44 -3.89 -2.31 8.33
CA THR A 44 -2.68 -2.54 9.13
C THR A 44 -2.33 -4.03 9.21
N ARG A 45 -3.32 -4.90 9.42
CA ARG A 45 -3.12 -6.36 9.46
C ARG A 45 -2.65 -6.91 8.11
N LEU A 46 -3.27 -6.46 7.02
CA LEU A 46 -2.85 -6.83 5.67
C LEU A 46 -1.44 -6.35 5.33
N LEU A 47 -1.11 -5.10 5.67
CA LEU A 47 0.24 -4.57 5.48
C LEU A 47 1.27 -5.40 6.21
N LYS A 48 1.01 -5.73 7.48
CA LYS A 48 1.90 -6.59 8.27
C LYS A 48 2.15 -7.93 7.59
N GLN A 49 1.06 -8.60 7.20
CA GLN A 49 1.14 -9.92 6.57
C GLN A 49 1.99 -9.88 5.29
N VAL A 50 1.67 -8.98 4.35
CA VAL A 50 2.40 -8.92 3.08
C VAL A 50 3.85 -8.49 3.24
N THR A 51 4.15 -7.61 4.21
CA THR A 51 5.54 -7.23 4.48
C THR A 51 6.35 -8.36 5.10
N ASP A 52 5.75 -9.14 5.99
CA ASP A 52 6.41 -10.29 6.61
C ASP A 52 6.71 -11.37 5.56
N ASP A 53 5.74 -11.65 4.68
CA ASP A 53 5.91 -12.61 3.57
C ASP A 53 7.01 -12.15 2.60
N ALA A 54 7.01 -10.88 2.22
CA ALA A 54 8.05 -10.32 1.35
C ALA A 54 9.44 -10.33 1.99
N ASP A 55 9.53 -10.07 3.30
CA ASP A 55 10.79 -10.12 4.04
C ASP A 55 11.30 -11.58 4.13
N ASN A 56 10.42 -12.56 4.29
CA ASN A 56 10.76 -14.00 4.31
C ASN A 56 11.22 -14.51 2.93
N GLU A 57 10.56 -14.08 1.86
CA GLU A 57 10.92 -14.46 0.48
C GLU A 57 12.08 -13.62 -0.06
N GLY A 58 12.43 -12.54 0.64
CA GLY A 58 13.48 -11.61 0.24
C GLY A 58 13.12 -10.87 -1.05
N VAL A 59 11.89 -10.35 -1.12
CA VAL A 59 11.32 -9.65 -2.28
C VAL A 59 11.09 -8.17 -1.95
N THR A 60 11.22 -7.31 -2.97
CA THR A 60 10.93 -5.88 -2.86
C THR A 60 9.45 -5.61 -3.08
N LEU A 61 8.83 -4.78 -2.23
CA LEU A 61 7.43 -4.38 -2.42
C LEU A 61 7.33 -2.94 -2.92
N TYR A 62 6.40 -2.72 -3.84
CA TYR A 62 5.99 -1.40 -4.33
C TYR A 62 4.52 -1.22 -4.04
N ALA A 63 4.09 -0.02 -3.64
CA ALA A 63 2.67 0.27 -3.49
C ALA A 63 2.33 1.64 -4.06
N LYS A 64 1.09 1.75 -4.53
CA LYS A 64 0.53 2.98 -5.10
C LYS A 64 -0.70 3.44 -4.31
N PRO A 65 -0.58 3.78 -3.01
CA PRO A 65 -1.74 4.16 -2.22
C PRO A 65 -2.36 5.44 -2.77
N GLU A 66 -3.67 5.41 -2.94
CA GLU A 66 -4.45 6.52 -3.51
C GLU A 66 -5.14 7.31 -2.39
N PRO A 67 -4.67 8.53 -2.07
CA PRO A 67 -5.44 9.44 -1.23
C PRO A 67 -6.74 9.86 -1.92
N LYS A 68 -7.76 10.22 -1.14
CA LYS A 68 -9.01 10.78 -1.67
C LYS A 68 -8.68 12.03 -2.50
N LEU A 69 -9.17 12.11 -3.74
CA LEU A 69 -8.86 13.19 -4.68
C LEU A 69 -9.11 14.58 -4.05
N PRO A 70 -8.27 15.58 -4.36
CA PRO A 70 -8.49 16.93 -3.86
C PRO A 70 -9.81 17.46 -4.42
N GLY A 71 -10.63 18.04 -3.55
CA GLY A 71 -11.71 18.92 -4.00
C GLY A 71 -11.12 20.15 -4.71
N TYR A 72 -11.96 20.84 -5.50
CA TYR A 72 -11.57 22.07 -6.20
C TYR A 72 -11.39 23.28 -5.27
N ASP A 73 -11.72 23.13 -3.99
CA ASP A 73 -11.64 24.13 -2.94
C ASP A 73 -10.40 23.95 -2.04
N GLU A 74 -10.12 24.97 -1.21
CA GLU A 74 -9.01 24.92 -0.25
C GLU A 74 -9.18 23.81 0.78
N GLU A 75 -10.42 23.54 1.20
CA GLU A 75 -10.72 22.49 2.16
C GLU A 75 -10.44 21.10 1.58
N GLY A 76 -10.82 20.86 0.32
CA GLY A 76 -10.50 19.65 -0.43
C GLY A 76 -9.01 19.40 -0.56
N ARG A 77 -8.22 20.46 -0.83
CA ARG A 77 -6.75 20.37 -0.80
C ARG A 77 -6.20 19.99 0.57
N LYS A 78 -6.72 20.59 1.66
CA LYS A 78 -6.30 20.26 3.04
C LYS A 78 -6.64 18.81 3.40
N ARG A 79 -7.82 18.31 3.02
CA ARG A 79 -8.21 16.90 3.23
C ARG A 79 -7.30 15.95 2.47
N TYR A 80 -7.02 16.23 1.20
CA TYR A 80 -6.07 15.46 0.39
C TYR A 80 -4.69 15.40 1.05
N GLU A 81 -4.13 16.54 1.47
CA GLU A 81 -2.80 16.59 2.09
C GLU A 81 -2.75 15.78 3.40
N LYS A 82 -3.81 15.86 4.21
CA LYS A 82 -3.95 15.07 5.44
C LYS A 82 -3.99 13.57 5.14
N ASP A 83 -4.80 13.15 4.19
CA ASP A 83 -4.95 11.73 3.82
C ASP A 83 -3.68 11.18 3.18
N LYS A 84 -3.05 11.95 2.29
CA LYS A 84 -1.74 11.64 1.70
C LYS A 84 -0.69 11.38 2.78
N ASN A 85 -0.54 12.30 3.73
CA ASN A 85 0.44 12.18 4.81
C ASN A 85 0.11 11.01 5.74
N ARG A 86 -1.18 10.73 5.98
CA ARG A 86 -1.63 9.57 6.76
C ARG A 86 -1.25 8.25 6.08
N LEU A 87 -1.46 8.13 4.77
CA LEU A 87 -1.09 6.95 4.00
C LEU A 87 0.42 6.75 3.99
N ILE A 88 1.20 7.78 3.67
CA ILE A 88 2.67 7.71 3.74
C ILE A 88 3.12 7.27 5.15
N GLY A 89 2.54 7.87 6.19
CA GLY A 89 2.85 7.53 7.58
C GLY A 89 2.49 6.09 7.94
N LEU A 90 1.37 5.56 7.45
CA LEU A 90 0.97 4.16 7.65
C LEU A 90 2.02 3.21 7.06
N TYR A 91 2.37 3.38 5.78
CA TYR A 91 3.32 2.49 5.10
C TYR A 91 4.74 2.61 5.64
N ARG A 92 5.17 3.81 6.07
CA ARG A 92 6.47 4.00 6.75
C ARG A 92 6.66 3.12 7.98
N ARG A 93 5.59 2.84 8.74
CA ARG A 93 5.65 1.94 9.91
C ARG A 93 6.02 0.50 9.55
N PHE A 94 5.88 0.12 8.29
CA PHE A 94 6.22 -1.22 7.78
C PHE A 94 7.55 -1.24 7.00
N GLY A 95 8.31 -0.14 7.04
CA GLY A 95 9.61 -0.03 6.36
C GLY A 95 9.50 0.38 4.88
N PHE A 96 8.37 0.94 4.45
CA PHE A 96 8.29 1.58 3.14
C PHE A 96 8.87 3.00 3.18
N GLU A 97 9.51 3.37 2.07
CA GLU A 97 10.04 4.70 1.80
C GLU A 97 9.23 5.37 0.69
N PHE A 98 9.10 6.69 0.76
CA PHE A 98 8.43 7.47 -0.28
C PHE A 98 9.38 7.71 -1.45
N GLU A 99 8.97 7.31 -2.65
CA GLU A 99 9.80 7.43 -3.85
C GLU A 99 9.40 8.63 -4.73
N GLY A 100 8.14 9.04 -4.67
CA GLY A 100 7.64 10.16 -5.46
C GLY A 100 6.17 10.01 -5.82
N TYR A 101 5.79 10.69 -6.90
CA TYR A 101 4.43 10.65 -7.42
C TYR A 101 4.40 9.85 -8.72
N TRP A 102 3.48 8.89 -8.85
CA TRP A 102 3.33 8.09 -10.08
C TRP A 102 2.35 8.71 -11.08
N SER A 103 1.51 9.65 -10.63
CA SER A 103 0.65 10.46 -11.48
C SER A 103 0.98 11.93 -11.29
N LYS A 104 0.68 12.77 -12.30
CA LYS A 104 1.00 14.21 -12.27
C LYS A 104 0.45 14.96 -11.06
N TRP A 105 -0.54 14.42 -10.32
CA TRP A 105 -1.29 15.22 -9.35
C TRP A 105 -1.63 14.54 -8.03
N THR A 106 -1.74 13.21 -7.95
CA THR A 106 -2.43 12.60 -6.79
C THR A 106 -1.90 11.25 -6.34
N GLY A 107 -1.17 10.53 -7.18
CA GLY A 107 -0.75 9.16 -6.91
C GLY A 107 0.58 9.11 -6.18
N ILE A 108 0.62 8.45 -5.02
CA ILE A 108 1.85 8.27 -4.22
C ILE A 108 2.52 6.97 -4.63
N MET A 109 3.83 6.97 -4.86
CA MET A 109 4.64 5.75 -5.01
C MET A 109 5.52 5.56 -3.78
N ILE A 110 5.49 4.35 -3.23
CA ILE A 110 6.29 3.95 -2.07
C ILE A 110 6.89 2.56 -2.30
N ARG A 111 8.09 2.34 -1.77
CA ARG A 111 8.84 1.09 -1.92
C ARG A 111 9.37 0.60 -0.58
N LYS A 112 9.32 -0.70 -0.34
CA LYS A 112 10.06 -1.38 0.73
C LYS A 112 11.12 -2.27 0.10
N GLN A 113 12.38 -2.00 0.41
CA GLN A 113 13.50 -2.80 -0.07
C GLN A 113 13.59 -4.14 0.67
N LYS A 114 14.11 -5.16 -0.03
CA LYS A 114 14.54 -6.41 0.59
C LYS A 114 15.55 -6.13 1.70
N ILE A 115 15.30 -6.63 2.91
CA ILE A 115 16.31 -6.70 3.97
C ILE A 115 17.04 -8.05 3.83
N ARG A 116 18.34 -8.01 3.54
CA ARG A 116 19.19 -9.22 3.62
C ARG A 116 19.47 -9.49 5.10
N LYS A 117 18.99 -10.63 5.62
CA LYS A 117 19.47 -11.18 6.91
C LYS A 117 20.83 -11.85 6.73
#